data_AF-A0A4Q3V6X7-F1
#
_entry.id   AF-A0A4Q3V6X7-F1
#
_cell.length_a   1.000
_cell.length_b   1.000
_cell.length_c   1.000
_cell.angle_alpha   90.00
_cell.angle_beta   90.00
_cell.angle_gamma   90.00
#
_symmetry.space_group_name_H-M   'P 1'
#
loop_
_entity.id
_entity.type
_entity.pdbx_description
1 polymer ?
#
loop_
_entity_poly.entity_id
_entity_poly.type
_entity_poly.pdbx_seq_one_letter_code
_entity_poly.pdbx_strand_id
1 'polypeptide(L)'
;MAVALAFACAMPGDQDGSSQSGLASAANYDATEWKYWGGDAGQTRYAPLNQINLQTVNRLKVAWRWTADTSGDPGSANYKSTPLLDDGVLYIPWLNNGMAAIDAGTGKTTWTFEPQPADIGGRAASLGLRSLAYWTDGKEK
;
A
#
# COMPACT_ATOMS: atom_id res chain seq x y z
N MET A 1 -10.23 -23.29 4.79
CA MET A 1 -10.95 -22.31 3.97
C MET A 1 -12.22 -21.96 4.74
N ALA A 2 -12.27 -20.77 5.32
CA ALA A 2 -13.44 -20.27 6.03
C ALA A 2 -13.49 -18.76 5.81
N VAL A 3 -14.52 -18.30 5.12
CA VAL A 3 -14.88 -16.90 4.96
C VAL A 3 -15.87 -16.58 6.08
N ALA A 4 -15.66 -15.51 6.82
CA ALA A 4 -16.64 -14.99 7.77
C ALA A 4 -16.96 -13.54 7.41
N LEU A 5 -18.16 -13.31 6.89
CA LEU A 5 -18.80 -11.99 6.86
C LEU A 5 -19.53 -11.80 8.19
N ALA A 6 -19.34 -10.65 8.84
CA ALA A 6 -20.17 -10.23 9.96
C ALA A 6 -20.88 -8.91 9.58
N PHE A 7 -22.20 -8.95 9.54
CA PHE A 7 -23.08 -7.78 9.48
C PHE A 7 -23.46 -7.41 10.91
N ALA A 8 -23.21 -6.17 11.33
CA ALA A 8 -23.69 -5.64 12.60
C ALA A 8 -24.78 -4.59 12.34
N CYS A 9 -25.97 -4.82 12.90
CA CYS A 9 -27.07 -3.86 12.95
C CYS A 9 -26.87 -2.95 14.16
N ALA A 10 -26.84 -1.63 13.98
CA ALA A 10 -26.83 -0.66 15.09
C ALA A 10 -28.20 0.04 15.18
N MET A 11 -28.79 0.04 16.38
CA MET A 11 -30.02 0.75 16.71
C MET A 11 -29.75 2.27 16.88
N PRO A 12 -30.76 3.14 16.72
CA PRO A 12 -30.60 4.58 16.93
C PRO A 12 -30.71 4.92 18.42
N GLY A 13 -29.67 5.57 18.96
CA GLY A 13 -29.66 6.22 20.27
C GLY A 13 -29.22 7.67 20.13
N ASP A 14 -29.86 8.54 20.93
CA ASP A 14 -29.91 10.00 20.88
C ASP A 14 -28.59 10.76 20.66
N GLN A 15 -28.68 11.87 19.92
CA GLN A 15 -27.60 12.85 19.73
C GLN A 15 -27.84 14.11 20.58
N ASP A 16 -27.10 14.24 21.67
CA ASP A 16 -26.90 15.52 22.36
C ASP A 16 -25.54 16.11 21.97
N GLY A 17 -25.60 17.36 21.51
CA GLY A 17 -24.50 18.04 20.82
C GLY A 17 -23.30 18.40 21.69
N SER A 18 -22.12 18.29 21.07
CA SER A 18 -21.05 19.27 21.25
C SER A 18 -20.22 19.32 19.96
N SER A 19 -20.11 20.51 19.39
CA SER A 19 -19.37 20.77 18.16
C SER A 19 -17.86 20.69 18.43
N GLN A 20 -17.27 19.51 18.32
CA GLN A 20 -15.84 19.40 18.07
C GLN A 20 -15.60 19.57 16.57
N SER A 21 -15.13 20.76 16.20
CA SER A 21 -14.37 20.96 14.96
C SER A 21 -13.07 20.15 15.06
N GLY A 22 -13.20 18.83 14.90
CA GLY A 22 -12.10 17.91 14.80
C GLY A 22 -11.41 18.12 13.45
N LEU A 23 -10.08 18.16 13.50
CA LEU A 23 -9.19 17.90 12.37
C LEU A 23 -9.86 16.87 11.45
N ALA A 24 -10.04 17.24 10.18
CA ALA A 24 -10.68 16.42 9.16
C ALA A 24 -10.48 14.94 9.46
N SER A 25 -11.57 14.25 9.80
CA SER A 25 -11.61 12.81 10.04
C SER A 25 -10.63 12.18 9.08
N ALA A 26 -9.56 11.58 9.59
CA ALA A 26 -8.68 10.73 8.80
C ALA A 26 -9.61 9.85 7.99
N ALA A 27 -9.71 10.12 6.69
CA ALA A 27 -10.72 9.51 5.84
C ALA A 27 -10.58 8.01 6.00
N ASN A 28 -11.60 7.35 6.56
CA ASN A 28 -11.72 5.90 6.75
C ASN A 28 -10.36 5.18 6.82
N TYR A 29 -9.63 5.31 7.93
CA TYR A 29 -8.41 4.53 8.13
C TYR A 29 -8.79 3.05 8.26
N ASP A 30 -8.71 2.33 7.15
CA ASP A 30 -8.74 0.88 7.18
C ASP A 30 -7.33 0.40 7.57
N ALA A 31 -7.23 -0.21 8.74
CA ALA A 31 -5.98 -0.76 9.26
C ALA A 31 -5.37 -1.87 8.39
N THR A 32 -6.12 -2.38 7.41
CA THR A 32 -5.65 -3.36 6.43
C THR A 32 -5.05 -2.72 5.18
N GLU A 33 -5.17 -1.39 5.02
CA GLU A 33 -4.59 -0.64 3.91
C GLU A 33 -3.26 0.05 4.32
N TRP A 34 -2.47 0.42 3.31
CA TRP A 34 -1.20 1.14 3.48
C TRP A 34 -1.04 2.19 2.38
N LYS A 35 -1.85 3.25 2.46
CA LYS A 35 -1.94 4.30 1.42
C LYS A 35 -0.85 5.36 1.50
N TYR A 36 -0.18 5.45 2.64
CA TYR A 36 0.90 6.41 2.89
C TYR A 36 2.23 5.67 2.93
N TRP A 37 3.31 6.32 2.48
CA TRP A 37 4.66 5.77 2.59
C TRP A 37 5.00 5.29 4.02
N GLY A 38 4.61 6.06 5.04
CA GLY A 38 4.76 5.73 6.45
C GLY A 38 3.54 5.11 7.12
N GLY A 39 2.61 4.51 6.37
CA GLY A 39 1.41 3.82 6.89
C GLY A 39 0.23 4.73 7.19
N ASP A 40 0.47 5.90 7.78
CA ASP A 40 -0.54 6.93 8.02
C ASP A 40 -0.02 8.34 7.68
N ALA A 41 -0.90 9.35 7.77
CA ALA A 41 -0.55 10.75 7.51
C ALA A 41 0.54 11.30 8.44
N GLY A 42 0.64 10.78 9.67
CA GLY A 42 1.69 11.10 10.64
C GLY A 42 3.00 10.33 10.43
N GLN A 43 3.06 9.42 9.44
CA GLN A 43 4.22 8.59 9.10
C GLN A 43 4.70 7.68 10.25
N THR A 44 3.79 7.19 11.10
CA THR A 44 4.17 6.43 12.31
C THR A 44 4.75 5.04 12.03
N ARG A 45 4.47 4.48 10.84
CA ARG A 45 4.78 3.11 10.45
C ARG A 45 4.14 2.05 11.35
N TYR A 46 3.02 2.38 11.97
CA TYR A 46 2.27 1.49 12.85
C TYR A 46 1.08 0.84 12.12
N ALA A 47 0.87 -0.46 12.37
CA ALA A 47 -0.31 -1.19 11.94
C ALA A 47 -0.98 -1.80 13.19
N PRO A 48 -2.27 -1.52 13.47
CA PRO A 48 -2.96 -2.04 14.65
C PRO A 48 -3.45 -3.50 14.48
N LEU A 49 -2.88 -4.26 13.53
CA LEU A 49 -3.23 -5.66 13.26
C LEU A 49 -2.49 -6.60 14.24
N ASN A 50 -3.17 -7.64 14.72
CA ASN A 50 -2.63 -8.55 15.75
C ASN A 50 -2.62 -10.04 15.35
N GLN A 51 -3.02 -10.39 14.12
CA GLN A 51 -3.02 -11.77 13.63
C GLN A 51 -1.61 -12.39 13.68
N ILE A 52 -0.60 -11.59 13.35
CA ILE A 52 0.81 -11.91 13.54
C ILE A 52 1.27 -11.27 14.84
N ASN A 53 1.71 -12.09 15.80
CA ASN A 53 2.16 -11.66 17.12
C ASN A 53 3.27 -12.60 17.63
N LEU A 54 3.75 -12.37 18.85
CA LEU A 54 4.87 -13.13 19.44
C LEU A 54 4.59 -14.64 19.53
N GLN A 55 3.32 -15.04 19.60
CA GLN A 55 2.89 -16.44 19.68
C GLN A 55 2.63 -17.07 18.29
N THR A 56 2.51 -16.26 17.23
CA THR A 56 2.15 -16.75 15.88
C THR A 56 3.25 -16.53 14.83
N VAL A 57 4.21 -15.63 15.07
CA VAL A 57 5.28 -15.25 14.12
C VAL A 57 6.12 -16.44 13.65
N ASN A 58 6.32 -17.44 14.52
CA ASN A 58 7.06 -18.66 14.19
C ASN A 58 6.36 -19.58 13.17
N ARG A 59 5.11 -19.30 12.80
CA ARG A 59 4.33 -20.06 11.82
C ARG A 59 4.33 -19.44 10.43
N LEU A 60 5.00 -18.30 10.25
CA LEU A 60 5.01 -17.59 8.97
C LEU A 60 5.65 -18.44 7.86
N LYS A 61 5.02 -18.37 6.69
CA LYS A 61 5.50 -18.97 5.45
C LYS A 61 5.38 -17.94 4.35
N VAL A 62 6.22 -18.03 3.34
CA VAL A 62 6.09 -17.22 2.14
C VAL A 62 4.78 -17.59 1.45
N ALA A 63 3.87 -16.62 1.31
CA ALA A 63 2.60 -16.80 0.60
C ALA A 63 2.81 -16.84 -0.92
N TRP A 64 3.61 -15.90 -1.43
CA TRP A 64 4.00 -15.80 -2.83
C TRP A 64 5.30 -15.00 -2.96
N ARG A 65 5.92 -15.05 -4.14
CA ARG A 65 7.06 -14.19 -4.51
C ARG A 65 6.74 -13.53 -5.84
N TRP A 66 7.10 -12.26 -5.94
CA TRP A 66 7.03 -11.49 -7.16
C TRP A 66 8.42 -10.96 -7.48
N THR A 67 8.77 -10.96 -8.76
CA THR A 67 10.09 -10.55 -9.25
C THR A 67 9.90 -9.40 -10.21
N ALA A 68 10.53 -8.26 -9.92
CA ALA A 68 10.59 -7.15 -10.86
C ALA A 68 11.44 -7.53 -12.08
N ASP A 69 11.06 -7.03 -13.25
CA ASP A 69 11.99 -7.03 -14.38
C ASP A 69 13.09 -6.00 -14.09
N THR A 70 14.31 -6.48 -14.00
CA THR A 70 15.52 -5.65 -13.79
C THR A 70 16.47 -5.76 -14.99
N SER A 71 15.99 -6.25 -16.13
CA SER A 71 16.80 -6.34 -17.34
C SER A 71 17.33 -4.95 -17.71
N GLY A 72 18.65 -4.85 -17.90
CA GLY A 72 19.34 -3.60 -18.22
C GLY A 72 20.13 -2.94 -17.08
N ASP A 73 20.01 -3.39 -15.82
CA ASP A 73 20.82 -2.90 -14.70
C ASP A 73 21.39 -4.05 -13.85
N PRO A 74 22.63 -4.49 -14.11
CA PRO A 74 23.29 -5.54 -13.32
C PRO A 74 23.82 -5.03 -11.95
N GLY A 75 23.64 -3.75 -11.60
CA GLY A 75 24.38 -3.10 -10.51
C GLY A 75 23.55 -2.43 -9.41
N SER A 76 22.27 -2.13 -9.63
CA SER A 76 21.44 -1.51 -8.58
C SER A 76 20.83 -2.56 -7.64
N ALA A 77 21.62 -3.03 -6.68
CA ALA A 77 21.10 -3.70 -5.49
C ALA A 77 20.34 -2.74 -4.53
N ASN A 78 20.10 -1.48 -4.93
CA ASN A 78 19.53 -0.43 -4.10
C ASN A 78 18.00 -0.35 -4.23
N TYR A 79 17.32 -1.47 -4.05
CA TYR A 79 15.85 -1.52 -4.00
C TYR A 79 15.36 -0.95 -2.66
N LYS A 80 14.76 0.25 -2.69
CA LYS A 80 14.30 0.98 -1.49
C LYS A 80 12.78 1.15 -1.46
N SER A 81 12.10 0.34 -2.26
CA SER A 81 10.66 0.39 -2.49
C SER A 81 9.89 0.08 -1.21
N THR A 82 9.01 0.99 -0.83
CA THR A 82 7.94 0.75 0.16
C THR A 82 6.62 0.71 -0.62
N PRO A 83 6.02 -0.48 -0.79
CA PRO A 83 4.76 -0.62 -1.50
C PRO A 83 3.62 0.17 -0.87
N LEU A 84 2.64 0.54 -1.68
CA LEU A 84 1.33 1.00 -1.19
C LEU A 84 0.30 -0.11 -1.37
N LEU A 85 -0.65 -0.21 -0.44
CA LEU A 85 -1.76 -1.16 -0.49
C LEU A 85 -3.08 -0.40 -0.40
N ASP A 86 -3.93 -0.57 -1.40
CA ASP A 86 -5.30 -0.05 -1.44
C ASP A 86 -6.19 -1.12 -2.08
N ASP A 87 -7.34 -1.40 -1.46
CA ASP A 87 -8.38 -2.29 -2.00
C ASP A 87 -7.85 -3.66 -2.49
N GLY A 88 -6.91 -4.25 -1.76
CA GLY A 88 -6.29 -5.54 -2.10
C GLY A 88 -5.28 -5.49 -3.26
N VAL A 89 -4.97 -4.32 -3.79
CA VAL A 89 -3.95 -4.10 -4.82
C VAL A 89 -2.69 -3.49 -4.21
N LEU A 90 -1.58 -4.18 -4.42
CA LEU A 90 -0.24 -3.76 -4.02
C LEU A 90 0.45 -3.04 -5.17
N TYR A 91 0.81 -1.78 -4.95
CA TYR A 91 1.53 -0.94 -5.90
C TYR A 91 3.00 -0.88 -5.53
N ILE A 92 3.87 -1.38 -6.40
CA ILE A 92 5.31 -1.49 -6.14
C ILE A 92 6.07 -0.70 -7.20
N PRO A 93 6.76 0.41 -6.84
CA PRO A 93 7.76 1.00 -7.73
C PRO A 93 9.00 0.09 -7.79
N TRP A 94 9.58 -0.05 -8.97
CA TRP A 94 10.80 -0.80 -9.19
C TRP A 94 11.90 0.05 -9.85
N LEU A 95 13.01 -0.58 -10.27
CA LEU A 95 14.13 0.09 -10.95
C LEU A 95 13.68 0.79 -12.24
N ASN A 96 14.51 1.70 -12.77
CA ASN A 96 14.23 2.43 -14.02
C ASN A 96 12.90 3.21 -14.03
N ASN A 97 12.40 3.61 -12.86
CA ASN A 97 11.14 4.34 -12.69
C ASN A 97 9.88 3.57 -13.12
N GLY A 98 9.96 2.23 -13.21
CA GLY A 98 8.79 1.40 -13.46
C GLY A 98 7.93 1.16 -12.22
N MET A 99 6.71 0.64 -12.43
CA MET A 99 5.76 0.31 -11.37
C MET A 99 4.87 -0.88 -11.75
N ALA A 100 4.53 -1.70 -10.76
CA ALA A 100 3.56 -2.77 -10.86
C ALA A 100 2.31 -2.45 -10.03
N ALA A 101 1.14 -2.91 -10.52
CA ALA A 101 0.02 -3.25 -9.64
C ALA A 101 -0.13 -4.77 -9.57
N ILE A 102 -0.26 -5.28 -8.35
CA ILE A 102 -0.25 -6.71 -8.04
C ILE A 102 -1.43 -7.02 -7.12
N ASP A 103 -2.17 -8.08 -7.41
CA ASP A 103 -3.16 -8.61 -6.48
C ASP A 103 -2.44 -9.12 -5.21
N ALA A 104 -2.71 -8.51 -4.06
CA ALA A 104 -1.98 -8.76 -2.82
C ALA A 104 -2.23 -10.18 -2.25
N GLY A 105 -3.36 -10.80 -2.58
CA GLY A 105 -3.71 -12.15 -2.12
C GLY A 105 -2.98 -13.25 -2.90
N THR A 106 -2.78 -13.04 -4.20
CA THR A 106 -2.26 -14.05 -5.12
C THR A 106 -0.84 -13.80 -5.62
N GLY A 107 -0.37 -12.54 -5.58
CA GLY A 107 0.89 -12.13 -6.18
C GLY A 107 0.85 -11.98 -7.71
N LYS A 108 -0.34 -12.08 -8.33
CA LYS A 108 -0.52 -11.92 -9.78
C LYS A 108 -0.40 -10.45 -10.16
N THR A 109 0.45 -10.13 -11.13
CA THR A 109 0.51 -8.79 -11.73
C THR A 109 -0.77 -8.50 -12.52
N THR A 110 -1.43 -7.40 -12.19
CA THR A 110 -2.62 -6.89 -12.89
C THR A 110 -2.19 -6.03 -14.08
N TRP A 111 -1.25 -5.13 -13.85
CA TRP A 111 -0.64 -4.30 -14.90
C TRP A 111 0.75 -3.83 -14.48
N THR A 112 1.52 -3.38 -15.48
CA THR A 112 2.82 -2.75 -15.30
C THR A 112 2.85 -1.42 -16.04
N PHE A 113 3.64 -0.49 -15.52
CA PHE A 113 3.94 0.77 -16.16
C PHE A 113 5.46 0.94 -16.25
N GLU A 114 5.94 1.23 -17.44
CA GLU A 114 7.34 1.53 -17.70
C GLU A 114 7.41 2.84 -18.50
N PRO A 115 8.02 3.90 -17.96
CA PRO A 115 8.22 5.14 -18.70
C PRO A 115 9.25 4.93 -19.82
N GLN A 116 9.09 5.63 -20.94
CA GLN A 116 10.11 5.62 -21.98
C GLN A 116 11.35 6.36 -21.47
N PRO A 117 12.59 5.90 -21.75
CA PRO A 117 13.80 6.58 -21.28
C PRO A 117 13.86 8.07 -21.66
N ALA A 118 13.31 8.45 -22.81
CA ALA A 118 13.23 9.83 -23.26
C ALA A 118 12.34 10.72 -22.37
N ASP A 119 11.37 10.12 -21.67
CA ASP A 119 10.46 10.82 -20.75
C ASP A 119 11.11 11.05 -19.38
N ILE A 120 12.25 10.40 -19.11
CA ILE A 120 12.97 10.46 -17.84
C ILE A 120 14.19 11.36 -17.99
N GLY A 121 14.01 12.65 -17.70
CA GLY A 121 15.07 13.65 -17.79
C GLY A 121 16.07 13.63 -16.61
N GLY A 122 17.34 13.90 -16.91
CA GLY A 122 18.34 14.31 -15.93
C GLY A 122 18.60 13.30 -14.81
N ARG A 123 18.68 13.78 -13.56
CA ARG A 123 19.02 12.95 -12.39
C ARG A 123 17.97 11.88 -12.06
N ALA A 124 16.74 12.00 -12.56
CA ALA A 124 15.67 11.01 -12.31
C ALA A 124 15.97 9.64 -12.95
N ALA A 125 16.72 9.61 -14.05
CA ALA A 125 17.13 8.36 -14.69
C ALA A 125 18.13 7.54 -13.86
N SER A 126 18.81 8.16 -12.88
CA SER A 126 19.84 7.52 -12.05
C SER A 126 19.46 7.36 -10.58
N LEU A 127 18.25 7.76 -10.18
CA LEU A 127 17.77 7.61 -8.81
C LEU A 127 16.81 6.43 -8.70
N GLY A 128 17.08 5.53 -7.75
CA GLY A 128 16.10 4.51 -7.37
C GLY A 128 14.87 5.15 -6.71
N LEU A 129 13.68 4.67 -7.07
CA LEU A 129 12.43 5.06 -6.44
C LEU A 129 12.35 4.51 -5.00
N ARG A 130 11.83 5.32 -4.08
CA ARG A 130 11.63 4.92 -2.67
C ARG A 130 10.19 4.53 -2.40
N SER A 131 9.23 5.30 -2.89
CA SER A 131 7.81 5.03 -2.72
C SER A 131 6.99 5.83 -3.71
N LEU A 132 5.67 5.67 -3.60
CA LEU A 132 4.64 6.32 -4.39
C LEU A 132 3.83 7.26 -3.49
N ALA A 133 3.02 8.11 -4.10
CA ALA A 133 1.98 8.86 -3.42
C ALA A 133 0.62 8.44 -3.98
N TYR A 134 -0.36 8.29 -3.09
CA TYR A 134 -1.73 7.98 -3.44
C TYR A 134 -2.58 9.25 -3.36
N TRP A 135 -3.48 9.42 -4.34
CA TRP A 135 -4.45 10.50 -4.36
C TRP A 135 -5.76 9.99 -4.97
N THR A 136 -6.89 10.45 -4.41
CA THR A 136 -8.24 10.19 -4.90
C THR A 136 -9.07 11.46 -4.73
N ASP A 137 -10.05 11.65 -5.61
CA ASP A 137 -11.07 12.70 -5.48
C ASP A 137 -12.22 12.30 -4.54
N GLY A 138 -12.18 11.08 -4.01
CA GLY A 138 -13.18 10.50 -3.13
C GLY A 138 -14.46 10.04 -3.84
N LYS A 139 -14.51 10.10 -5.17
CA LYS A 139 -15.67 9.71 -5.99
C LYS A 139 -15.36 8.49 -6.84
N GLU A 140 -14.15 8.40 -7.37
CA GLU A 140 -13.69 7.29 -8.18
C GLU A 140 -12.47 6.62 -7.52
N LYS A 141 -12.40 5.30 -7.72
CA LYS A 141 -11.27 4.45 -7.37
C LYS A 141 -10.69 3.87 -8.65
#